data_AF-A0A1Q5P262-F1
#
_entry.id   AF-A0A1Q5P262-F1
#
_cell.length_a   1.000
_cell.length_b   1.000
_cell.length_c   1.000
_cell.angle_alpha   90.00
_cell.angle_beta   90.00
_cell.angle_gamma   90.00
#
_symmetry.space_group_name_H-M   'P 1'
#
loop_
_entity.id
_entity.type
_entity.pdbx_description
1 polymer ?
#
loop_
_entity_poly.entity_id
_entity_poly.type
_entity_poly.pdbx_seq_one_letter_code
_entity_poly.pdbx_strand_id
1 'polypeptide(L)'
;MDKHRFYSRLTGKLLGDGCITQQSGRRPRFQFMHRIEDLGWSTYCYEQLKDFLPLNPPAYKKVIDPRTVAGFTECFVVQSRTDDKITLLESLWYEDRKKQLPLNFIEEYLYEEALAWWYQDDGHLKVADSVPKKIILSTDSFSSEERDTPNYSLYNFKSIFPPK
;
A
#
# COMPACT_ATOMS: atom_id res chain seq x y z
N MET A 1 15.33 3.48 11.69
CA MET A 1 13.97 2.92 11.83
C MET A 1 14.12 1.50 12.33
N ASP A 2 13.37 1.11 13.35
CA ASP A 2 13.35 -0.28 13.80
C ASP A 2 12.70 -1.19 12.74
N LYS A 3 13.00 -2.48 12.80
CA LYS A 3 12.50 -3.51 11.86
C LYS A 3 10.97 -3.51 11.79
N HIS A 4 10.30 -3.27 12.91
CA HIS A 4 8.85 -3.34 13.03
C HIS A 4 8.17 -2.21 12.25
N ARG A 5 8.68 -0.98 12.38
CA ARG A 5 8.22 0.20 11.66
C ARG A 5 8.49 0.16 10.18
N PHE A 6 9.58 -0.47 9.78
CA PHE A 6 9.84 -0.75 8.38
C PHE A 6 8.73 -1.65 7.78
N TYR A 7 8.46 -2.79 8.40
CA TYR A 7 7.44 -3.72 7.88
C TYR A 7 6.03 -3.17 8.00
N SER A 8 5.72 -2.39 9.03
CA SER A 8 4.44 -1.69 9.13
C SER A 8 4.13 -0.79 7.94
N ARG A 9 5.09 0.05 7.55
CA ARG A 9 4.94 0.96 6.41
C ARG A 9 4.76 0.18 5.11
N LEU A 10 5.48 -0.92 4.96
CA LEU A 10 5.33 -1.80 3.81
C LEU A 10 3.99 -2.53 3.82
N THR A 11 3.49 -2.97 4.97
CA THR A 11 2.13 -3.52 5.10
C THR A 11 1.10 -2.46 4.68
N GLY A 12 1.21 -1.22 5.18
CA GLY A 12 0.32 -0.12 4.76
C GLY A 12 0.36 0.13 3.25
N LYS A 13 1.56 0.21 2.65
CA LYS A 13 1.69 0.33 1.18
C LYS A 13 1.15 -0.86 0.43
N LEU A 14 1.48 -2.07 0.85
CA LEU A 14 0.99 -3.28 0.20
C LEU A 14 -0.49 -3.53 0.48
N LEU A 15 -1.14 -2.82 1.39
CA LEU A 15 -2.60 -2.80 1.47
C LEU A 15 -3.21 -1.70 0.59
N GLY A 16 -2.47 -0.61 0.37
CA GLY A 16 -2.82 0.51 -0.51
C GLY A 16 -2.20 0.43 -1.91
N ASP A 17 -1.59 1.55 -2.33
CA ASP A 17 -1.07 1.81 -3.69
C ASP A 17 0.26 1.10 -4.03
N GLY A 18 0.81 0.36 -3.08
CA GLY A 18 2.04 -0.41 -3.24
C GLY A 18 1.81 -1.79 -3.86
N CYS A 19 2.76 -2.20 -4.70
CA CYS A 19 2.78 -3.52 -5.30
C CYS A 19 4.20 -4.07 -5.46
N ILE A 20 4.30 -5.39 -5.67
CA ILE A 20 5.54 -6.05 -6.06
C ILE A 20 5.40 -6.56 -7.49
N THR A 21 6.24 -6.00 -8.36
CA THR A 21 6.28 -6.35 -9.79
C THR A 21 7.40 -7.35 -10.05
N GLN A 22 7.17 -8.31 -10.93
CA GLN A 22 8.21 -9.24 -11.39
C GLN A 22 7.98 -9.58 -12.86
N GLN A 23 9.02 -9.40 -13.66
CA GLN A 23 9.06 -9.85 -15.04
C GLN A 23 9.57 -11.29 -15.08
N SER A 24 9.15 -12.06 -16.09
CA SER A 24 9.63 -13.44 -16.28
C SER A 24 11.15 -13.51 -16.29
N GLY A 25 11.72 -14.44 -15.51
CA GLY A 25 13.17 -14.61 -15.37
C GLY A 25 13.90 -13.51 -14.60
N ARG A 26 13.20 -12.55 -13.98
CA ARG A 26 13.79 -11.47 -13.18
C ARG A 26 13.37 -11.55 -11.72
N ARG A 27 14.20 -10.97 -10.85
CA ARG A 27 13.88 -10.79 -9.43
C ARG A 27 12.81 -9.70 -9.22
N PRO A 28 11.97 -9.82 -8.19
CA PRO A 28 10.89 -8.87 -7.93
C PRO A 28 11.39 -7.49 -7.50
N ARG A 29 10.53 -6.50 -7.69
CA ARG A 29 10.74 -5.09 -7.32
C ARG A 29 9.48 -4.52 -6.69
N PHE A 30 9.64 -3.94 -5.51
CA PHE A 30 8.63 -3.09 -4.89
C PHE A 30 8.45 -1.78 -5.67
N GLN A 31 7.21 -1.36 -5.84
CA GLN A 31 6.80 -0.16 -6.54
C GLN A 31 5.58 0.46 -5.85
N PHE A 32 5.49 1.80 -5.84
CA PHE A 32 4.24 2.51 -5.60
C PHE A 32 4.11 3.67 -6.60
N MET A 33 2.87 4.06 -6.89
CA MET A 33 2.56 5.14 -7.82
C MET A 33 1.50 6.03 -7.19
N HIS A 34 1.72 7.34 -7.17
CA HIS A 34 0.69 8.29 -6.72
C HIS A 34 0.46 9.34 -7.82
N ARG A 35 -0.71 9.99 -7.79
CA ARG A 35 -1.04 11.03 -8.76
C ARG A 35 -0.12 12.25 -8.60
N ILE A 36 -0.15 13.15 -9.58
CA ILE A 36 0.72 14.33 -9.57
C ILE A 36 0.45 15.24 -8.37
N GLU A 37 -0.80 15.31 -7.91
CA GLU A 37 -1.23 16.10 -6.76
C GLU A 37 -0.61 15.57 -5.45
N ASP A 38 -0.25 14.29 -5.42
CA ASP A 38 0.25 13.57 -4.25
C ASP A 38 1.77 13.44 -4.24
N LEU A 39 2.50 14.32 -4.92
CA LEU A 39 3.97 14.34 -4.92
C LEU A 39 4.54 14.45 -3.50
N GLY A 40 3.91 15.24 -2.63
CA GLY A 40 4.32 15.37 -1.23
C GLY A 40 4.27 14.02 -0.50
N TRP A 41 3.20 13.26 -0.72
CA TRP A 41 3.06 11.91 -0.16
C TRP A 41 4.05 10.92 -0.77
N SER A 42 4.26 10.96 -2.09
CA SER A 42 5.26 10.13 -2.78
C SER A 42 6.67 10.37 -2.25
N THR A 43 7.03 11.65 -2.07
CA THR A 43 8.33 12.07 -1.51
C THR A 43 8.48 11.60 -0.08
N TYR A 44 7.46 11.80 0.76
CA TYR A 44 7.48 11.32 2.14
C TYR A 44 7.70 9.80 2.21
N CYS A 45 6.96 9.02 1.42
CA CYS A 45 7.09 7.57 1.39
C CYS A 45 8.50 7.12 0.98
N TYR A 46 9.08 7.77 -0.05
CA TYR A 46 10.45 7.53 -0.48
C TYR A 46 11.45 7.81 0.65
N GLU A 47 11.39 8.99 1.27
CA GLU A 47 12.29 9.39 2.36
C GLU A 47 12.21 8.44 3.56
N GLN A 48 11.01 7.95 3.87
CA GLN A 48 10.80 7.01 4.98
C GLN A 48 11.32 5.59 4.72
N LEU A 49 11.53 5.20 3.46
CA LEU A 49 11.88 3.83 3.06
C LEU A 49 13.27 3.67 2.42
N LYS A 50 13.86 4.76 1.88
CA LYS A 50 15.09 4.71 1.06
C LYS A 50 16.33 4.16 1.78
N ASP A 51 16.39 4.29 3.10
CA ASP A 51 17.52 3.77 3.90
C ASP A 51 17.40 2.25 4.17
N PHE A 52 16.23 1.65 3.88
CA PHE A 52 15.91 0.24 4.17
C PHE A 52 15.71 -0.60 2.91
N LEU A 53 15.29 0.05 1.83
CA LEU A 53 15.12 -0.53 0.50
C LEU A 53 15.86 0.31 -0.53
N PRO A 54 16.47 -0.31 -1.56
CA PRO A 54 17.20 0.41 -2.59
C PRO A 54 16.25 1.08 -3.58
N LEU A 55 15.55 2.13 -3.14
CA LEU A 55 14.58 2.90 -3.93
C LEU A 55 15.24 3.90 -4.85
N ASN A 56 14.71 4.04 -6.06
CA ASN A 56 14.96 5.22 -6.88
C ASN A 56 14.02 6.37 -6.43
N PRO A 57 14.45 7.63 -6.50
CA PRO A 57 13.58 8.78 -6.20
C PRO A 57 12.30 8.81 -7.06
N PRO A 58 11.25 9.50 -6.61
CA PRO A 58 10.02 9.67 -7.40
C PRO A 58 10.31 10.21 -8.80
N ALA A 59 9.89 9.46 -9.82
CA ALA A 59 10.05 9.83 -11.23
C ALA A 59 8.68 10.15 -11.83
N TYR A 60 8.56 11.31 -12.47
CA TYR A 60 7.35 11.67 -13.22
C TYR A 60 7.14 10.70 -14.40
N LYS A 61 5.89 10.30 -14.60
CA LYS A 61 5.46 9.42 -15.68
C LYS A 61 4.15 9.94 -16.25
N LYS A 62 4.11 10.05 -17.57
CA LYS A 62 2.91 10.34 -18.36
C LYS A 62 2.57 9.14 -19.23
N VAL A 63 1.33 8.67 -19.16
CA VAL A 63 0.86 7.51 -19.93
C VAL A 63 -0.35 7.92 -20.75
N ILE A 64 -0.33 7.63 -22.04
CA ILE A 64 -1.50 7.83 -22.90
C ILE A 64 -2.62 6.92 -22.38
N ASP A 65 -3.75 7.53 -22.06
CA ASP A 65 -4.92 6.83 -21.53
C ASP A 65 -6.18 7.36 -22.22
N PRO A 66 -6.69 6.65 -23.25
CA PRO A 66 -7.83 7.09 -24.02
C PRO A 66 -9.15 7.06 -23.22
N ARG A 67 -9.15 6.47 -22.02
CA ARG A 67 -10.32 6.46 -21.12
C ARG A 67 -10.53 7.81 -20.43
N THR A 68 -9.50 8.64 -20.39
CA THR A 68 -9.56 9.97 -19.76
C THR A 68 -9.90 11.05 -20.79
N VAL A 69 -10.61 12.09 -20.37
CA VAL A 69 -10.94 13.24 -21.24
C VAL A 69 -9.67 13.94 -21.77
N ALA A 70 -8.62 13.99 -20.95
CA ALA A 70 -7.33 14.58 -21.32
C ALA A 70 -6.51 13.70 -22.29
N GLY A 71 -6.90 12.45 -22.51
CA GLY A 71 -6.17 11.47 -23.33
C GLY A 71 -4.89 10.93 -22.68
N PHE A 72 -4.60 11.28 -21.43
CA PHE A 72 -3.45 10.80 -20.68
C PHE A 72 -3.68 10.83 -19.17
N THR A 73 -2.88 10.05 -18.46
CA THR A 73 -2.73 10.10 -17.00
C THR A 73 -1.29 10.46 -16.64
N GLU A 74 -1.12 11.10 -15.49
CA GLU A 74 0.18 11.50 -14.96
C GLU A 74 0.32 11.00 -13.53
N CYS A 75 1.52 10.54 -13.18
CA CYS A 75 1.82 10.06 -11.84
C CYS A 75 3.31 10.21 -11.51
N PHE A 76 3.65 10.07 -10.23
CA PHE A 76 5.00 9.82 -9.77
C PHE A 76 5.16 8.35 -9.42
N VAL A 77 6.18 7.71 -9.98
CA VAL A 77 6.51 6.31 -9.74
C VAL A 77 7.79 6.23 -8.92
N VAL A 78 7.73 5.46 -7.83
CA VAL A 78 8.92 5.03 -7.08
C VAL A 78 9.06 3.53 -7.27
N GLN A 79 10.23 3.10 -7.73
CA GLN A 79 10.53 1.69 -7.95
C GLN A 79 11.89 1.34 -7.36
N SER A 80 11.94 0.22 -6.67
CA SER A 80 13.16 -0.35 -6.10
C SER A 80 14.09 -1.00 -7.14
N ARG A 81 15.36 -1.13 -6.76
CA ARG A 81 16.25 -2.20 -7.24
C ARG A 81 15.88 -3.52 -6.55
N THR A 82 16.44 -4.62 -7.03
CA THR A 82 16.21 -5.95 -6.46
C THR A 82 16.86 -6.06 -5.08
N ASP A 83 16.18 -6.67 -4.12
CA ASP A 83 16.63 -6.84 -2.73
C ASP A 83 16.02 -8.13 -2.15
N ASP A 84 16.72 -8.80 -1.24
CA ASP A 84 16.26 -10.05 -0.64
C ASP A 84 15.01 -9.84 0.22
N LYS A 85 14.84 -8.66 0.85
CA LYS A 85 13.62 -8.32 1.58
C LYS A 85 12.42 -8.24 0.65
N ILE A 86 12.61 -7.74 -0.57
CA ILE A 86 11.55 -7.67 -1.58
C ILE A 86 11.20 -9.07 -2.08
N THR A 87 12.20 -9.94 -2.27
CA THR A 87 11.98 -11.35 -2.61
C THR A 87 11.19 -12.08 -1.52
N LEU A 88 11.51 -11.84 -0.24
CA LEU A 88 10.72 -12.36 0.88
C LEU A 88 9.27 -11.86 0.84
N LEU A 89 9.06 -10.54 0.73
CA LEU A 89 7.71 -9.97 0.69
C LEU A 89 6.92 -10.48 -0.50
N GLU A 90 7.56 -10.68 -1.65
CA GLU A 90 6.90 -11.26 -2.81
C GLU A 90 6.37 -12.67 -2.52
N SER A 91 7.19 -13.53 -1.91
CA SER A 91 6.78 -14.90 -1.54
C SER A 91 5.66 -14.96 -0.49
N LEU A 92 5.46 -13.88 0.28
CA LEU A 92 4.41 -13.80 1.29
C LEU A 92 3.11 -13.22 0.71
N TRP A 93 3.23 -12.18 -0.11
CA TRP A 93 2.10 -11.39 -0.60
C TRP A 93 1.62 -11.80 -1.98
N TYR A 94 2.31 -12.71 -2.68
CA TYR A 94 1.96 -13.12 -4.03
C TYR A 94 2.07 -14.63 -4.22
N GLU A 95 1.01 -15.22 -4.77
CA GLU A 95 0.98 -16.59 -5.27
C GLU A 95 0.47 -16.53 -6.72
N ASP A 96 1.13 -17.24 -7.63
CA ASP A 96 0.79 -17.23 -9.07
C ASP A 96 0.63 -15.81 -9.67
N ARG A 97 1.50 -14.88 -9.23
CA ARG A 97 1.49 -13.45 -9.61
C ARG A 97 0.24 -12.68 -9.20
N LYS A 98 -0.64 -13.27 -8.40
CA LYS A 98 -1.80 -12.62 -7.80
C LYS A 98 -1.47 -12.23 -6.38
N LYS A 99 -1.84 -11.00 -6.02
CA LYS A 99 -1.69 -10.49 -4.66
C LYS A 99 -2.61 -11.29 -3.75
N GLN A 100 -2.09 -11.68 -2.60
CA GLN A 100 -2.82 -12.33 -1.53
C GLN A 100 -2.52 -11.65 -0.21
N LEU A 101 -3.36 -11.88 0.79
CA LEU A 101 -3.25 -11.30 2.12
C LEU A 101 -2.55 -12.27 3.08
N PRO A 102 -1.25 -12.07 3.41
CA PRO A 102 -0.57 -12.92 4.37
C PRO A 102 -1.01 -12.57 5.79
N LEU A 103 -2.10 -13.19 6.26
CA LEU A 103 -2.78 -12.82 7.51
C LEU A 103 -1.83 -12.77 8.71
N ASN A 104 -0.96 -13.76 8.89
CA ASN A 104 0.01 -13.75 10.01
C ASN A 104 0.96 -12.54 9.95
N PHE A 105 1.40 -12.16 8.74
CA PHE A 105 2.27 -11.00 8.56
C PHE A 105 1.51 -9.69 8.76
N ILE A 106 0.26 -9.63 8.31
CA ILE A 106 -0.61 -8.47 8.52
C ILE A 106 -0.90 -8.30 10.02
N GLU A 107 -1.25 -9.36 10.74
CA GLU A 107 -1.50 -9.33 12.19
C GLU A 107 -0.27 -8.85 12.97
N GLU A 108 0.94 -9.22 12.52
CA GLU A 108 2.18 -8.78 13.17
C GLU A 108 2.49 -7.29 12.92
N TYR A 109 2.12 -6.72 11.77
CA TYR A 109 2.61 -5.40 11.33
C TYR A 109 1.53 -4.33 11.06
N LEU A 110 0.24 -4.68 11.11
CA LEU A 110 -0.90 -3.76 10.93
C LEU A 110 -1.23 -3.05 12.26
N TYR A 111 -0.49 -2.00 12.56
CA TYR A 111 -0.75 -1.09 13.69
C TYR A 111 -0.95 0.35 13.19
N GLU A 112 -0.84 1.36 14.06
CA GLU A 112 -1.12 2.77 13.75
C GLU A 112 -0.37 3.30 12.52
N GLU A 113 0.91 2.95 12.33
CA GLU A 113 1.69 3.43 11.17
C GLU A 113 1.21 2.78 9.87
N ALA A 114 1.01 1.46 9.83
CA ALA A 114 0.44 0.76 8.67
C ALA A 114 -0.95 1.29 8.33
N LEU A 115 -1.79 1.50 9.33
CA LEU A 115 -3.15 2.02 9.14
C LEU A 115 -3.15 3.45 8.61
N ALA A 116 -2.27 4.31 9.11
CA ALA A 116 -2.13 5.67 8.60
C ALA A 116 -1.69 5.67 7.13
N TRP A 117 -0.73 4.81 6.76
CA TRP A 117 -0.26 4.68 5.39
C TRP A 117 -1.34 4.11 4.46
N TRP A 118 -2.05 3.08 4.89
CA TRP A 118 -3.14 2.51 4.13
C TRP A 118 -4.29 3.52 3.95
N TYR A 119 -4.65 4.25 5.00
CA TYR A 119 -5.65 5.31 4.92
C TYR A 119 -5.22 6.45 3.98
N GLN A 120 -3.94 6.79 3.95
CA GLN A 120 -3.44 7.85 3.06
C GLN A 120 -3.50 7.44 1.59
N ASP A 121 -3.40 6.14 1.29
CA ASP A 121 -3.50 5.60 -0.08
C ASP A 121 -4.97 5.38 -0.49
N ASP A 122 -5.73 4.61 0.30
CA ASP A 122 -7.07 4.12 -0.09
C ASP A 122 -8.20 4.53 0.88
N GLY A 123 -7.90 5.41 1.82
CA GLY A 123 -8.84 5.88 2.83
C GLY A 123 -9.71 7.04 2.36
N HIS A 124 -10.92 7.07 2.90
CA HIS A 124 -11.88 8.14 2.66
C HIS A 124 -12.67 8.48 3.93
N LEU A 125 -12.75 9.78 4.24
CA LEU A 125 -13.59 10.28 5.32
C LEU A 125 -14.95 10.70 4.77
N LYS A 126 -16.01 9.97 5.13
CA LYS A 126 -17.37 10.44 4.87
C LYS A 126 -17.75 11.49 5.91
N VAL A 127 -17.96 12.71 5.44
CA VAL A 127 -18.47 13.83 6.23
C VAL A 127 -19.93 14.07 5.85
N ALA A 128 -20.79 14.32 6.85
CA ALA A 128 -22.14 14.80 6.64
C ALA A 128 -22.45 15.89 7.67
N ASP A 129 -23.09 16.97 7.23
CA ASP A 129 -23.39 18.14 8.07
C ASP A 129 -22.15 18.73 8.76
N SER A 130 -21.01 18.74 8.05
CA SER A 130 -19.70 19.14 8.58
C SER A 130 -19.18 18.30 9.76
N VAL A 131 -19.77 17.12 9.99
CA VAL A 131 -19.36 16.18 11.03
C VAL A 131 -18.83 14.88 10.40
N PRO A 132 -17.63 14.42 10.78
CA PRO A 132 -17.13 13.09 10.39
C PRO A 132 -18.11 11.99 10.81
N LYS A 133 -18.53 11.14 9.86
CA LYS A 133 -19.48 10.05 10.12
C LYS A 133 -18.83 8.68 10.07
N LYS A 134 -17.96 8.43 9.09
CA LYS A 134 -17.27 7.15 8.96
C LYS A 134 -15.96 7.30 8.19
N ILE A 135 -15.02 6.44 8.54
CA ILE A 135 -13.83 6.16 7.74
C ILE A 135 -14.15 4.94 6.87
N ILE A 136 -13.79 5.02 5.59
CA ILE A 136 -13.85 3.91 4.65
C ILE A 136 -12.42 3.62 4.21
N LEU A 137 -12.04 2.35 4.15
CA LEU A 137 -10.86 1.88 3.44
C LEU A 137 -11.34 1.11 2.22
N SER A 138 -10.88 1.51 1.04
CA SER A 138 -11.25 0.85 -0.20
C SER A 138 -10.48 -0.46 -0.32
N THR A 139 -11.19 -1.58 -0.40
CA THR A 139 -10.58 -2.92 -0.42
C THR A 139 -11.03 -3.72 -1.65
N ASP A 140 -11.53 -3.02 -2.67
CA ASP A 140 -12.18 -3.63 -3.84
C ASP A 140 -11.22 -4.42 -4.73
N SER A 141 -9.91 -4.28 -4.52
CA SER A 141 -8.87 -5.07 -5.17
C SER A 141 -8.67 -6.46 -4.58
N PHE A 142 -9.25 -6.77 -3.42
CA PHE A 142 -9.17 -8.09 -2.78
C PHE A 142 -10.41 -8.94 -3.11
N SER A 143 -10.25 -10.26 -3.12
CA SER A 143 -11.35 -11.18 -3.42
C SER A 143 -12.45 -11.15 -2.35
N SER A 144 -13.64 -11.66 -2.66
CA SER A 144 -14.71 -11.83 -1.67
C SER A 144 -14.27 -12.70 -0.49
N GLU A 145 -13.56 -13.80 -0.78
CA GLU A 145 -13.08 -14.74 0.22
C GLU A 145 -12.05 -14.09 1.16
N GLU A 146 -11.18 -13.23 0.61
CA GLU A 146 -10.21 -12.45 1.38
C GLU A 146 -10.89 -11.41 2.29
N ARG A 147 -11.93 -10.72 1.80
CA ARG A 147 -12.69 -9.73 2.58
C ARG A 147 -13.54 -10.36 3.69
N ASP A 148 -14.10 -11.54 3.43
CA ASP A 148 -14.99 -12.26 4.34
C ASP A 148 -14.22 -13.14 5.35
N THR A 149 -12.90 -13.19 5.25
CA THR A 149 -12.06 -13.89 6.24
C THR A 149 -12.27 -13.27 7.63
N PRO A 150 -12.52 -14.07 8.69
CA PRO A 150 -12.86 -13.56 10.02
C PRO A 150 -11.85 -12.54 10.60
N ASN A 151 -10.57 -12.68 10.25
CA ASN A 151 -9.49 -11.78 10.70
C ASN A 151 -9.50 -10.41 9.98
N TYR A 152 -10.18 -10.30 8.84
CA TYR A 152 -10.43 -9.04 8.13
C TYR A 152 -11.72 -8.34 8.57
N SER A 153 -12.68 -9.10 9.11
CA SER A 153 -13.81 -8.50 9.79
C SER A 153 -13.27 -7.60 10.91
N LEU A 154 -13.84 -6.40 11.06
CA LEU A 154 -13.44 -5.31 11.97
C LEU A 154 -13.17 -5.68 13.45
N TYR A 155 -13.25 -6.96 13.84
CA TYR A 155 -12.85 -7.46 15.16
C TYR A 155 -11.38 -7.14 15.51
N ASN A 156 -10.44 -7.14 14.55
CA ASN A 156 -9.06 -6.67 14.79
C ASN A 156 -8.90 -5.14 14.71
N PHE A 157 -9.84 -4.42 14.11
CA PHE A 157 -9.84 -2.95 14.16
C PHE A 157 -10.39 -2.40 15.49
N LYS A 158 -11.23 -3.18 16.18
CA LYS A 158 -11.72 -2.85 17.53
C LYS A 158 -10.63 -2.97 18.60
N SER A 159 -9.60 -3.80 18.41
CA SER A 159 -8.46 -3.90 19.34
C SER A 159 -7.44 -2.77 19.17
N ILE A 160 -7.38 -2.14 17.98
CA ILE A 160 -6.54 -0.96 17.70
C ILE A 160 -7.12 0.32 18.34
N PHE A 161 -8.44 0.38 18.55
CA PHE A 161 -9.11 1.45 19.30
C PHE A 161 -9.88 0.86 20.48
N PRO A 162 -9.23 0.56 21.62
CA PRO A 162 -9.95 0.11 22.80
C PRO A 162 -10.99 1.18 23.20
N PRO A 163 -12.22 0.78 23.61
CA PRO A 163 -13.18 1.72 24.16
C PRO A 163 -12.57 2.42 25.37
N LYS A 164 -12.75 3.75 25.44
CA LYS A 164 -12.37 4.55 26.60
C LYS A 164 -13.12 4.11 27.86
#